data_AF-A0A7W1VP99-F1
#
_entry.id   AF-A0A7W1VP99-F1
#
_cell.length_a   1.000
_cell.length_b   1.000
_cell.length_c   1.000
_cell.angle_alpha   90.00
_cell.angle_beta   90.00
_cell.angle_gamma   90.00
#
_symmetry.space_group_name_H-M   'P 1'
#
loop_
_entity.id
_entity.type
_entity.pdbx_description
1 polymer ?
#
loop_
_entity_poly.entity_id
_entity_poly.type
_entity_poly.pdbx_seq_one_letter_code
_entity_poly.pdbx_strand_id
1 'polypeptide(L)'
;MPTQPGVVGTNNPFLLLKASSRHSSQANPNTTNMDLKIQCHCGTKYKFEFQPVDGRVPFQVICPTCGTDATEFANSRVQDMMGGAPATPSIAATTGAAPMSPAISAASSAPATSLPSKLRVRSEAPAPAIHDDQSDGGAAPVARPARAPMFVPPPVTPLLEQNEGLSPRFFLGVLGGLLGVLVGCLVWYAFVHFTGKNFRIVAVVVGFAAGLGTKIFSKDLGKSELGSITGAFVLVGLIFTAYFIGRDRVHGYVGGFETEIFKEEVAYAKRAVTAVPKGTEQEIRMFLAREEVLDDEKPDPAGVDRDEVRLFRDVRLGHYKELAAGKIPEKDYFKVMMRWEHEVSVADAKHTLALMPTGSDREIRAYLAEQHARFGEEGEKPNPNAISKEEIATFRTEALPELKALASGERPFQENTGDYKTAKESLDEFEKSDEGGWAKFIYFFSGWGLGGLGIMVLTVGLAYKICTHAD
;
A
#
# COMPACT_ATOMS: atom_id res chain seq x y z
N MET A 1 -39.46 0.70 2.26
CA MET A 1 -38.08 0.28 2.58
C MET A 1 -37.45 -0.18 1.29
N PRO A 2 -36.49 0.55 0.71
CA PRO A 2 -35.85 0.12 -0.53
C PRO A 2 -34.71 -0.87 -0.20
N THR A 3 -34.72 -1.97 -0.93
CA THR A 3 -33.70 -3.03 -0.97
C THR A 3 -32.39 -2.49 -1.55
N GLN A 4 -31.27 -2.75 -0.87
CA GLN A 4 -29.94 -2.46 -1.38
C GLN A 4 -29.58 -3.37 -2.57
N PRO A 5 -28.88 -2.86 -3.59
CA PRO A 5 -28.30 -3.69 -4.65
C PRO A 5 -27.07 -4.45 -4.13
N GLY A 6 -27.06 -5.75 -4.40
CA GLY A 6 -26.00 -6.67 -4.00
C GLY A 6 -24.68 -6.35 -4.69
N VAL A 7 -23.61 -6.29 -3.90
CA VAL A 7 -22.22 -6.27 -4.35
C VAL A 7 -21.91 -7.65 -4.93
N VAL A 8 -21.79 -7.72 -6.25
CA VAL A 8 -21.30 -8.92 -6.96
C VAL A 8 -19.78 -8.94 -6.78
N GLY A 9 -19.32 -9.63 -5.74
CA GLY A 9 -17.91 -9.96 -5.57
C GLY A 9 -17.49 -10.96 -6.65
N THR A 10 -16.36 -10.71 -7.30
CA THR A 10 -15.70 -11.63 -8.23
C THR A 10 -15.19 -12.85 -7.47
N ASN A 11 -16.08 -13.81 -7.19
CA ASN A 11 -15.76 -15.11 -6.62
C ASN A 11 -15.17 -15.99 -7.73
N ASN A 12 -13.87 -15.84 -8.00
CA ASN A 12 -13.12 -16.80 -8.78
C ASN A 12 -12.45 -17.80 -7.81
N PRO A 13 -12.95 -19.04 -7.68
CA PRO A 13 -12.50 -20.03 -6.69
C PRO A 13 -11.11 -20.59 -7.01
N PHE A 14 -10.68 -20.45 -8.27
CA PHE A 14 -9.37 -20.91 -8.73
C PHE A 14 -8.23 -20.03 -8.20
N LEU A 15 -8.48 -18.73 -8.02
CA LEU A 15 -7.56 -17.86 -7.29
C LEU A 15 -7.63 -18.09 -5.78
N LEU A 16 -8.77 -18.54 -5.25
CA LEU A 16 -8.90 -18.88 -3.83
C LEU A 16 -8.10 -20.13 -3.44
N LEU A 17 -7.97 -21.16 -4.26
CA LEU A 17 -7.12 -22.33 -3.92
C LEU A 17 -5.62 -22.04 -4.04
N LYS A 18 -5.19 -21.24 -5.03
CA LYS A 18 -3.80 -20.77 -5.15
C LYS A 18 -3.44 -19.70 -4.10
N ALA A 19 -4.42 -18.96 -3.60
CA ALA A 19 -4.25 -18.00 -2.51
C ALA A 19 -4.43 -18.63 -1.11
N SER A 20 -5.25 -19.66 -0.93
CA SER A 20 -5.59 -20.22 0.39
C SER A 20 -4.42 -20.98 1.04
N SER A 21 -3.58 -21.66 0.26
CA SER A 21 -2.33 -22.24 0.78
C SER A 21 -1.24 -21.18 1.05
N ARG A 22 -1.29 -20.02 0.38
CA ARG A 22 -0.54 -18.80 0.79
C ARG A 22 -1.26 -17.99 1.88
N HIS A 23 -2.40 -18.42 2.41
CA HIS A 23 -3.17 -17.70 3.44
C HIS A 23 -3.27 -18.44 4.77
N SER A 24 -2.63 -19.61 4.94
CA SER A 24 -2.26 -20.10 6.28
C SER A 24 -0.95 -19.49 6.80
N SER A 25 -0.37 -18.56 6.03
CA SER A 25 0.52 -17.50 6.50
C SER A 25 0.01 -16.13 6.02
N GLN A 26 -1.31 -15.89 6.13
CA GLN A 26 -1.81 -14.51 6.08
C GLN A 26 -1.52 -13.85 7.41
N ALA A 27 -0.29 -13.35 7.48
CA ALA A 27 0.00 -12.11 8.17
C ALA A 27 -1.11 -11.10 7.81
N ASN A 28 -1.79 -10.62 8.84
CA ASN A 28 -2.69 -9.47 8.81
C ASN A 28 -2.08 -8.37 7.88
N PRO A 29 -2.82 -7.79 6.90
CA PRO A 29 -2.28 -6.75 6.00
C PRO A 29 -1.87 -5.44 6.71
N ASN A 30 -1.96 -5.40 8.05
CA ASN A 30 -1.33 -4.42 8.93
C ASN A 30 0.02 -4.87 9.55
N THR A 31 0.65 -5.94 9.05
CA THR A 31 2.01 -6.29 9.46
C THR A 31 3.02 -5.34 8.83
N THR A 32 3.07 -4.16 9.42
CA THR A 32 4.14 -3.19 9.25
C THR A 32 5.46 -3.86 9.58
N ASN A 33 6.38 -3.92 8.62
CA ASN A 33 7.80 -4.21 8.90
C ASN A 33 8.22 -3.29 10.05
N MET A 34 8.67 -3.88 11.16
CA MET A 34 9.05 -3.12 12.34
C MET A 34 10.56 -2.93 12.38
N ASP A 35 10.96 -1.71 12.72
CA ASP A 35 12.35 -1.33 12.94
C ASP A 35 12.72 -1.56 14.40
N LEU A 36 13.52 -2.59 14.70
CA LEU A 36 13.99 -2.82 16.06
C LEU A 36 15.41 -2.32 16.24
N LYS A 37 15.57 -1.40 17.19
CA LYS A 37 16.89 -0.91 17.64
C LYS A 37 17.22 -1.57 18.97
N ILE A 38 18.30 -2.35 19.02
CA ILE A 38 18.77 -3.01 20.24
C ILE A 38 20.21 -2.61 20.57
N GLN A 39 20.57 -2.71 21.85
CA GLN A 39 21.92 -2.47 22.36
C GLN A 39 22.42 -3.75 23.03
N CYS A 40 23.51 -4.33 22.52
CA CYS A 40 24.13 -5.50 23.13
C CYS A 40 24.85 -5.13 24.44
N HIS A 41 25.11 -6.13 25.30
CA HIS A 41 25.89 -5.98 26.53
C HIS A 41 27.28 -5.39 26.31
N CYS A 42 27.87 -5.59 25.13
CA CYS A 42 29.17 -5.03 24.74
C CYS A 42 29.09 -3.53 24.39
N GLY A 43 27.90 -2.93 24.48
CA GLY A 43 27.64 -1.51 24.22
C GLY A 43 27.29 -1.16 22.78
N THR A 44 27.45 -2.07 21.82
CA THR A 44 27.13 -1.84 20.40
C THR A 44 25.62 -1.72 20.18
N LYS A 45 25.20 -0.66 19.48
CA LYS A 45 23.81 -0.45 19.04
C LYS A 45 23.67 -0.82 17.56
N TYR A 46 22.62 -1.53 17.21
CA TYR A 46 22.32 -1.89 15.82
C TYR A 46 20.82 -1.96 15.57
N LYS A 47 20.44 -1.85 14.29
CA LYS A 47 19.06 -1.80 13.79
C LYS A 47 18.89 -2.90 12.74
N PHE A 48 17.77 -3.60 12.78
CA PHE A 48 17.34 -4.51 11.72
C PHE A 48 15.83 -4.42 11.54
N GLU A 49 15.38 -4.72 10.33
CA GLU A 49 13.98 -4.68 9.92
C GLU A 49 13.49 -6.11 9.78
N PHE A 50 12.37 -6.45 10.42
CA PHE A 50 11.77 -7.78 10.33
C PHE A 50 10.28 -7.72 10.60
N GLN A 51 9.63 -8.83 10.31
CA GLN A 51 8.22 -9.07 10.60
C GLN A 51 8.14 -10.00 11.82
N PRO A 52 7.60 -9.56 12.97
CA PRO A 52 7.44 -10.43 14.13
C PRO A 52 6.53 -11.60 13.81
N VAL A 53 6.93 -12.82 14.19
CA VAL A 53 6.08 -14.03 14.15
C VAL A 53 5.74 -14.38 15.59
N ASP A 54 4.45 -14.45 15.92
CA ASP A 54 3.95 -14.68 17.29
C ASP A 54 4.54 -13.72 18.35
N GLY A 55 4.79 -12.47 17.97
CA GLY A 55 5.38 -11.45 18.84
C GLY A 55 6.86 -11.66 19.16
N ARG A 56 7.58 -12.42 18.33
CA ARG A 56 9.01 -12.72 18.48
C ARG A 56 9.79 -12.47 17.19
N VAL A 57 11.11 -12.32 17.30
CA VAL A 57 12.00 -12.30 16.14
C VAL A 57 12.04 -13.71 15.50
N PRO A 58 11.89 -13.83 14.17
CA PRO A 58 11.83 -15.15 13.50
C PRO A 58 13.20 -15.81 13.32
N PHE A 59 14.29 -15.09 13.57
CA PHE A 59 15.66 -15.59 13.42
C PHE A 59 16.53 -15.21 14.61
N GLN A 60 17.65 -15.92 14.77
CA GLN A 60 18.63 -15.64 15.80
C GLN A 60 19.32 -14.29 15.54
N VAL A 61 19.38 -13.44 16.56
CA VAL A 61 19.99 -12.11 16.46
C VAL A 61 21.36 -12.14 17.10
N ILE A 62 22.42 -12.18 16.30
CA ILE A 62 23.81 -12.20 16.79
C ILE A 62 24.40 -10.79 16.75
N CYS A 63 25.04 -10.36 17.84
CA CYS A 63 25.73 -9.07 17.87
C CYS A 63 26.93 -9.09 16.90
N PRO A 64 27.03 -8.15 15.93
CA PRO A 64 28.11 -8.14 14.95
C PRO A 64 29.49 -7.83 15.55
N THR A 65 29.54 -7.27 16.76
CA THR A 65 30.81 -6.89 17.42
C THR A 65 31.40 -8.01 18.27
N CYS A 66 30.57 -8.67 19.10
CA CYS A 66 31.05 -9.66 20.08
C CYS A 66 30.58 -11.09 19.82
N GLY A 67 29.71 -11.31 18.82
CA GLY A 67 29.18 -12.63 18.48
C GLY A 67 28.22 -13.23 19.53
N THR A 68 27.86 -12.50 20.58
CA THR A 68 26.89 -12.99 21.57
C THR A 68 25.47 -12.97 21.01
N ASP A 69 24.69 -13.99 21.36
CA ASP A 69 23.27 -14.09 21.05
C ASP A 69 22.48 -13.02 21.82
N ALA A 70 21.75 -12.18 21.07
CA ALA A 70 20.89 -11.11 21.58
C ALA A 70 19.40 -11.38 21.29
N THR A 71 19.03 -12.60 20.91
CA THR A 71 17.66 -12.98 20.54
C THR A 71 16.67 -12.75 21.69
N GLU A 72 17.06 -13.06 22.93
CA GLU A 72 16.21 -12.84 24.11
C GLU A 72 15.96 -11.33 24.36
N PHE A 73 17.01 -10.52 24.19
CA PHE A 73 16.91 -9.05 24.30
C PHE A 73 16.07 -8.43 23.17
N ALA A 74 16.15 -8.99 21.96
CA ALA A 74 15.31 -8.57 20.84
C ALA A 74 13.84 -8.90 21.10
N ASN A 75 13.54 -10.12 21.58
CA ASN A 75 12.18 -10.55 21.90
C ASN A 75 11.53 -9.70 23.00
N SER A 76 12.25 -9.34 24.06
CA SER A 76 11.72 -8.45 25.10
C SER A 76 11.39 -7.06 24.54
N ARG A 77 12.24 -6.53 23.66
CA ARG A 77 12.00 -5.22 23.04
C ARG A 77 10.83 -5.21 22.06
N VAL A 78 10.58 -6.32 21.37
CA VAL A 78 9.37 -6.49 20.53
C VAL A 78 8.12 -6.47 21.39
N GLN A 79 8.13 -7.16 22.54
CA GLN A 79 6.99 -7.17 23.47
C GLN A 79 6.69 -5.77 24.02
N ASP A 80 7.72 -5.00 24.37
CA ASP A 80 7.56 -3.59 24.78
C ASP A 80 6.90 -2.74 23.69
N MET A 81 7.33 -2.92 22.42
CA MET A 81 6.83 -2.14 21.28
C MET A 81 5.41 -2.51 20.89
N MET A 82 4.99 -3.75 21.12
CA MET A 82 3.64 -4.23 20.83
C MET A 82 2.63 -3.96 21.97
N GLY A 83 3.04 -3.24 23.03
CA GLY A 83 2.15 -2.81 24.11
C GLY A 83 1.71 -3.93 25.05
N GLY A 84 2.46 -5.04 25.10
CA GLY A 84 2.23 -6.09 26.09
C GLY A 84 2.57 -5.58 27.48
N ALA A 85 1.60 -5.52 28.39
CA ALA A 85 1.87 -5.31 29.81
C ALA A 85 2.89 -6.37 30.28
N PRO A 86 3.93 -6.00 31.05
CA PRO A 86 5.02 -6.91 31.39
C PRO A 86 4.46 -8.16 32.09
N ALA A 87 4.68 -9.33 31.51
CA ALA A 87 4.35 -10.60 32.14
C ALA A 87 5.24 -10.73 33.39
N THR A 88 4.61 -10.68 34.57
CA THR A 88 5.26 -10.87 35.86
C THR A 88 5.97 -12.22 35.87
N PRO A 89 7.25 -12.31 36.29
CA PRO A 89 7.96 -13.59 36.35
C PRO A 89 7.28 -14.52 37.35
N SER A 90 6.72 -15.63 36.86
CA SER A 90 6.23 -16.72 37.69
C SER A 90 7.44 -17.48 38.26
N ILE A 91 7.73 -17.27 39.53
CA ILE A 91 8.71 -18.06 40.28
C ILE A 91 8.05 -19.41 40.58
N ALA A 92 8.44 -20.44 39.84
CA ALA A 92 8.03 -21.81 40.14
C ALA A 92 8.61 -22.25 41.50
N ALA A 93 7.73 -22.57 42.43
CA ALA A 93 8.06 -23.10 43.74
C ALA A 93 8.71 -24.50 43.61
N THR A 94 9.94 -24.62 44.12
CA THR A 94 10.64 -25.89 44.28
C THR A 94 10.11 -26.59 45.54
N THR A 95 9.32 -27.65 45.39
CA THR A 95 9.01 -28.58 46.48
C THR A 95 10.17 -29.55 46.69
N GLY A 96 10.78 -29.51 47.86
CA GLY A 96 11.80 -30.46 48.29
C GLY A 96 11.22 -31.70 49.00
N ALA A 97 11.94 -32.83 48.88
CA ALA A 97 11.92 -33.92 49.86
C ALA A 97 13.20 -34.79 49.78
N ALA A 98 14.10 -34.53 50.74
CA ALA A 98 14.85 -35.48 51.57
C ALA A 98 15.99 -36.39 51.03
N PRO A 99 16.97 -36.79 51.90
CA PRO A 99 18.37 -36.98 51.54
C PRO A 99 18.94 -38.40 51.75
N MET A 100 20.04 -38.74 51.08
CA MET A 100 21.01 -39.76 51.52
C MET A 100 22.45 -39.27 51.26
N SER A 101 23.26 -39.25 52.31
CA SER A 101 24.71 -38.93 52.37
C SER A 101 25.58 -40.20 52.18
N PRO A 102 26.92 -40.17 52.35
CA PRO A 102 27.95 -39.46 51.54
C PRO A 102 29.16 -40.37 51.18
N ALA A 103 30.04 -39.96 50.25
CA ALA A 103 31.41 -40.48 50.15
C ALA A 103 32.40 -39.49 49.51
N ILE A 104 33.13 -38.78 50.39
CA ILE A 104 34.58 -38.46 50.40
C ILE A 104 35.34 -38.34 49.05
N SER A 105 35.91 -37.16 48.77
CA SER A 105 37.37 -36.96 48.63
C SER A 105 37.82 -35.50 48.48
N ALA A 106 38.73 -35.13 49.39
CA ALA A 106 39.84 -34.15 49.40
C ALA A 106 40.26 -33.49 48.06
N ALA A 107 40.89 -32.31 47.98
CA ALA A 107 41.38 -31.28 48.90
C ALA A 107 41.89 -30.08 48.06
N SER A 108 42.01 -28.90 48.67
CA SER A 108 43.28 -28.14 48.76
C SER A 108 43.12 -26.60 48.73
N SER A 109 43.57 -26.00 49.85
CA SER A 109 44.27 -24.72 50.01
C SER A 109 43.57 -23.37 49.70
N ALA A 110 43.19 -22.69 50.79
CA ALA A 110 43.40 -21.24 50.99
C ALA A 110 44.87 -21.00 51.48
N PRO A 111 45.43 -19.76 51.57
CA PRO A 111 44.96 -18.73 52.53
C PRO A 111 45.17 -17.22 52.19
N ALA A 112 44.41 -16.39 52.95
CA ALA A 112 44.73 -15.10 53.60
C ALA A 112 44.86 -13.74 52.84
N THR A 113 43.85 -12.89 53.08
CA THR A 113 43.88 -11.57 53.77
C THR A 113 44.83 -10.43 53.34
N SER A 114 44.26 -9.30 52.87
CA SER A 114 44.55 -7.93 53.37
C SER A 114 43.59 -6.85 52.82
N LEU A 115 42.91 -6.13 53.72
CA LEU A 115 42.37 -4.75 53.55
C LEU A 115 43.51 -3.71 53.75
N PRO A 116 43.31 -2.37 53.63
CA PRO A 116 42.33 -1.55 52.89
C PRO A 116 43.02 -0.44 52.05
N SER A 117 42.31 0.25 51.14
CA SER A 117 42.64 1.64 50.80
C SER A 117 41.47 2.43 50.22
N LYS A 118 41.21 3.57 50.87
CA LYS A 118 40.36 4.68 50.46
C LYS A 118 40.94 5.34 49.21
N LEU A 119 40.11 5.64 48.22
CA LEU A 119 40.28 6.86 47.43
C LEU A 119 38.92 7.43 47.05
N ARG A 120 38.61 8.59 47.62
CA ARG A 120 37.51 9.47 47.23
C ARG A 120 37.86 10.12 45.89
N VAL A 121 36.94 10.10 44.93
CA VAL A 121 36.81 11.16 43.94
C VAL A 121 35.33 11.55 43.87
N ARG A 122 35.09 12.86 43.97
CA ARG A 122 33.83 13.58 44.07
C ARG A 122 33.59 14.28 42.74
N SER A 123 32.40 14.14 42.15
CA SER A 123 31.78 15.05 41.15
C SER A 123 30.36 14.53 40.93
N GLU A 124 29.34 15.04 41.62
CA GLU A 124 28.59 16.27 41.35
C GLU A 124 27.55 16.06 40.23
N ALA A 125 26.30 15.92 40.68
CA ALA A 125 25.12 15.62 39.90
C ALA A 125 24.28 16.89 39.73
N PRO A 126 23.69 17.16 38.55
CA PRO A 126 22.69 18.21 38.41
C PRO A 126 21.28 17.65 38.66
N ALA A 127 20.58 18.29 39.60
CA ALA A 127 19.17 18.10 39.88
C ALA A 127 18.27 18.82 38.85
N PRO A 128 17.03 18.35 38.63
CA PRO A 128 16.04 19.03 37.80
C PRO A 128 15.37 20.19 38.56
N ALA A 129 15.24 21.34 37.90
CA ALA A 129 14.49 22.49 38.38
C ALA A 129 12.99 22.30 38.15
N ILE A 130 12.22 22.33 39.25
CA ILE A 130 10.78 22.55 39.31
C ILE A 130 10.61 23.99 39.81
N HIS A 131 9.90 24.82 39.06
CA HIS A 131 9.38 26.10 39.52
C HIS A 131 7.86 25.98 39.63
N ASP A 132 7.40 25.68 40.84
CA ASP A 132 6.11 26.14 41.36
C ASP A 132 6.43 27.27 42.32
N ASP A 133 5.75 28.41 42.17
CA ASP A 133 5.73 29.42 43.22
C ASP A 133 4.30 29.88 43.47
N GLN A 134 3.98 29.79 44.75
CA GLN A 134 2.69 29.94 45.41
C GLN A 134 2.80 31.21 46.25
N SER A 135 1.81 32.10 46.20
CA SER A 135 1.62 33.03 47.32
C SER A 135 0.18 33.49 47.46
N ASP A 136 -0.39 33.09 48.59
CA ASP A 136 -1.71 33.41 49.10
C ASP A 136 -1.82 34.84 49.66
N GLY A 137 -3.02 35.42 49.50
CA GLY A 137 -3.84 35.92 50.61
C GLY A 137 -3.36 37.10 51.48
N GLY A 138 -4.01 38.26 51.31
CA GLY A 138 -4.06 39.34 52.30
C GLY A 138 -5.32 40.21 52.12
N ALA A 139 -6.16 40.32 53.14
CA ALA A 139 -7.51 40.88 53.09
C ALA A 139 -7.63 42.36 53.55
N ALA A 140 -8.50 43.12 52.84
CA ALA A 140 -9.42 44.22 53.27
C ALA A 140 -8.86 45.58 53.80
N PRO A 141 -9.62 46.71 53.89
CA PRO A 141 -10.93 47.11 53.30
C PRO A 141 -11.00 48.58 52.72
N VAL A 142 -12.20 48.98 52.24
CA VAL A 142 -12.77 50.36 52.09
C VAL A 142 -12.41 51.22 50.87
N ALA A 143 -13.38 51.45 49.97
CA ALA A 143 -14.03 52.77 49.71
C ALA A 143 -14.94 52.73 48.46
N ARG A 144 -16.09 53.41 48.55
CA ARG A 144 -17.20 53.50 47.57
C ARG A 144 -17.04 54.77 46.69
N PRO A 145 -18.04 55.13 45.86
CA PRO A 145 -18.12 54.96 44.40
C PRO A 145 -17.68 56.19 43.58
N ALA A 146 -17.29 55.98 42.31
CA ALA A 146 -17.25 57.06 41.31
C ALA A 146 -18.12 56.68 40.10
N ARG A 147 -19.09 57.56 39.82
CA ARG A 147 -20.00 57.56 38.66
C ARG A 147 -19.25 57.25 37.36
N ALA A 148 -19.69 56.23 36.64
CA ALA A 148 -19.38 56.11 35.21
C ALA A 148 -20.25 57.10 34.41
N PRO A 149 -19.69 57.79 33.40
CA PRO A 149 -20.42 58.70 32.53
C PRO A 149 -21.43 57.95 31.65
N MET A 150 -22.57 58.61 31.40
CA MET A 150 -23.60 58.16 30.48
C MET A 150 -23.00 57.79 29.11
N PHE A 151 -23.18 56.53 28.71
CA PHE A 151 -22.94 56.07 27.35
C PHE A 151 -23.99 56.72 26.43
N VAL A 152 -23.55 57.72 25.68
CA VAL A 152 -24.32 58.29 24.57
C VAL A 152 -24.17 57.31 23.41
N PRO A 153 -25.25 56.65 22.94
CA PRO A 153 -25.16 55.84 21.74
C PRO A 153 -24.74 56.74 20.56
N PRO A 154 -23.73 56.35 19.76
CA PRO A 154 -23.37 57.11 18.58
C PRO A 154 -24.57 57.16 17.63
N PRO A 155 -24.73 58.26 16.87
CA PRO A 155 -25.79 58.37 15.88
C PRO A 155 -25.68 57.19 14.92
N VAL A 156 -26.78 56.44 14.81
CA VAL A 156 -26.94 55.37 13.82
C VAL A 156 -26.90 56.06 12.46
N THR A 157 -25.71 56.14 11.86
CA THR A 157 -25.58 56.51 10.45
C THR A 157 -26.43 55.53 9.66
N PRO A 158 -27.40 56.00 8.86
CA PRO A 158 -28.16 55.11 8.02
C PRO A 158 -27.17 54.36 7.14
N LEU A 159 -27.25 53.03 7.22
CA LEU A 159 -26.57 52.08 6.36
C LEU A 159 -27.21 52.24 4.98
N LEU A 160 -26.96 53.38 4.35
CA LEU A 160 -27.35 53.67 2.98
C LEU A 160 -26.57 52.68 2.15
N GLU A 161 -27.32 51.69 1.70
CA GLU A 161 -26.98 50.65 0.76
C GLU A 161 -26.28 51.28 -0.45
N GLN A 162 -24.96 51.38 -0.33
CA GLN A 162 -24.08 51.94 -1.33
C GLN A 162 -23.93 50.86 -2.42
N ASN A 163 -24.96 50.72 -3.25
CA ASN A 163 -24.87 50.04 -4.54
C ASN A 163 -24.01 50.92 -5.47
N GLU A 164 -22.72 51.08 -5.14
CA GLU A 164 -21.75 51.62 -6.07
C GLU A 164 -21.60 50.61 -7.20
N GLY A 165 -22.18 50.94 -8.35
CA GLY A 165 -22.10 50.11 -9.55
C GLY A 165 -20.66 49.65 -9.79
N LEU A 166 -20.48 48.35 -10.02
CA LEU A 166 -19.17 47.74 -10.22
C LEU A 166 -18.37 48.52 -11.26
N SER A 167 -17.29 49.16 -10.81
CA SER A 167 -16.46 49.97 -11.71
C SER A 167 -15.92 49.09 -12.86
N PRO A 168 -15.88 49.58 -14.12
CA PRO A 168 -15.33 48.81 -15.24
C PRO A 168 -13.91 48.27 -15.02
N ARG A 169 -13.12 48.93 -14.16
CA ARG A 169 -11.76 48.52 -13.79
C ARG A 169 -11.72 47.29 -12.89
N PHE A 170 -12.76 47.09 -12.08
CA PHE A 170 -12.91 45.89 -11.26
C PHE A 170 -13.01 44.64 -12.15
N PHE A 171 -13.89 44.67 -13.16
CA PHE A 171 -14.01 43.59 -14.13
C PHE A 171 -12.72 43.32 -14.90
N LEU A 172 -11.97 44.38 -15.22
CA LEU A 172 -10.68 44.25 -15.88
C LEU A 172 -9.67 43.51 -14.98
N GLY A 173 -9.67 43.79 -13.67
CA GLY A 173 -8.88 43.04 -12.69
C GLY A 173 -9.27 41.56 -12.60
N VAL A 174 -10.58 41.25 -12.57
CA VAL A 174 -11.11 39.87 -12.58
C VAL A 174 -10.63 39.11 -13.83
N LEU A 175 -10.70 39.76 -15.00
CA LEU A 175 -10.19 39.21 -16.26
C LEU A 175 -8.68 38.97 -16.23
N GLY A 176 -7.92 39.91 -15.66
CA GLY A 176 -6.47 39.77 -15.45
C GLY A 176 -6.13 38.57 -14.57
N GLY A 177 -6.86 38.36 -13.49
CA GLY A 177 -6.73 37.19 -12.61
C GLY A 177 -7.00 35.89 -13.35
N LEU A 178 -8.09 35.81 -14.11
CA LEU A 178 -8.44 34.63 -14.92
C LEU A 178 -7.36 34.28 -15.95
N LEU A 179 -6.84 35.28 -16.68
CA LEU A 179 -5.74 35.08 -17.63
C LEU A 179 -4.45 34.61 -16.92
N GLY A 180 -4.14 35.17 -15.76
CA GLY A 180 -3.01 34.76 -14.95
C GLY A 180 -3.11 33.30 -14.48
N VAL A 181 -4.30 32.87 -14.05
CA VAL A 181 -4.58 31.47 -13.71
C VAL A 181 -4.35 30.57 -14.91
N LEU A 182 -4.91 30.88 -16.09
CA LEU A 182 -4.75 30.07 -17.30
C LEU A 182 -3.28 29.90 -17.70
N VAL A 183 -2.50 30.99 -17.69
CA VAL A 183 -1.06 30.94 -18.00
C VAL A 183 -0.31 30.11 -16.96
N GLY A 184 -0.58 30.33 -15.67
CA GLY A 184 0.04 29.56 -14.59
C GLY A 184 -0.25 28.06 -14.68
N CYS A 185 -1.51 27.70 -14.94
CA CYS A 185 -1.96 26.33 -15.15
C CYS A 185 -1.24 25.68 -16.33
N LEU A 186 -1.10 26.39 -17.46
CA LEU A 186 -0.41 25.88 -18.65
C LEU A 186 1.09 25.66 -18.40
N VAL A 187 1.76 26.59 -17.71
CA VAL A 187 3.17 26.44 -17.33
C VAL A 187 3.36 25.25 -16.39
N TRP A 188 2.48 25.10 -15.39
CA TRP A 188 2.56 23.98 -14.47
C TRP A 188 2.32 22.63 -15.18
N TYR A 189 1.29 22.55 -16.01
CA TYR A 189 0.98 21.37 -16.80
C TYR A 189 2.15 21.00 -17.73
N ALA A 190 2.67 21.96 -18.51
CA ALA A 190 3.80 21.73 -19.40
C ALA A 190 5.04 21.25 -18.64
N PHE A 191 5.33 21.84 -17.48
CA PHE A 191 6.46 21.42 -16.65
C PHE A 191 6.33 19.96 -16.20
N VAL A 192 5.15 19.53 -15.74
CA VAL A 192 4.93 18.14 -15.33
C VAL A 192 4.99 17.19 -16.53
N HIS A 193 4.42 17.59 -17.67
CA HIS A 193 4.44 16.82 -18.91
C HIS A 193 5.86 16.60 -19.44
N PHE A 194 6.71 17.64 -19.47
CA PHE A 194 8.07 17.53 -20.00
C PHE A 194 9.08 16.90 -19.02
N THR A 195 8.93 17.12 -17.71
CA THR A 195 9.90 16.61 -16.73
C THR A 195 9.57 15.21 -16.22
N GLY A 196 8.31 14.76 -16.36
CA GLY A 196 7.79 13.54 -15.74
C GLY A 196 7.76 13.58 -14.20
N LYS A 197 8.16 14.70 -13.57
CA LYS A 197 8.33 14.82 -12.12
C LYS A 197 7.22 15.66 -11.48
N ASN A 198 6.72 15.19 -10.34
CA ASN A 198 5.71 15.87 -9.53
C ASN A 198 6.30 16.89 -8.57
N PHE A 199 6.74 18.04 -9.08
CA PHE A 199 7.11 19.13 -8.20
C PHE A 199 5.87 19.92 -7.79
N ARG A 200 5.31 19.60 -6.63
CA ARG A 200 4.12 20.28 -6.08
C ARG A 200 4.34 21.78 -5.86
N ILE A 201 5.59 22.21 -5.64
CA ILE A 201 5.97 23.62 -5.48
C ILE A 201 5.63 24.45 -6.73
N VAL A 202 5.55 23.83 -7.91
CA VAL A 202 5.20 24.54 -9.15
C VAL A 202 3.76 25.09 -9.12
N ALA A 203 2.88 24.53 -8.29
CA ALA A 203 1.54 25.09 -8.07
C ALA A 203 1.56 26.55 -7.59
N VAL A 204 2.61 26.95 -6.84
CA VAL A 204 2.78 28.33 -6.35
C VAL A 204 2.89 29.33 -7.52
N VAL A 205 3.41 28.90 -8.67
CA VAL A 205 3.49 29.71 -9.90
C VAL A 205 2.10 30.13 -10.38
N VAL A 206 1.08 29.29 -10.19
CA VAL A 206 -0.30 29.60 -10.56
C VAL A 206 -0.85 30.76 -9.72
N GLY A 207 -0.67 30.69 -8.39
CA GLY A 207 -1.10 31.76 -7.48
C GLY A 207 -0.35 33.08 -7.72
N PHE A 208 0.95 32.99 -7.99
CA PHE A 208 1.76 34.16 -8.34
C PHE A 208 1.30 34.81 -9.66
N ALA A 209 1.13 34.02 -10.73
CA ALA A 209 0.70 34.50 -12.03
C ALA A 209 -0.70 35.12 -11.98
N ALA A 210 -1.63 34.51 -11.25
CA ALA A 210 -2.96 35.05 -11.01
C ALA A 210 -2.92 36.40 -10.28
N GLY A 211 -2.18 36.49 -9.19
CA GLY A 211 -2.03 37.74 -8.43
C GLY A 211 -1.39 38.86 -9.25
N LEU A 212 -0.35 38.54 -10.02
CA LEU A 212 0.31 39.50 -10.91
C LEU A 212 -0.63 39.96 -12.04
N GLY A 213 -1.38 39.03 -12.64
CA GLY A 213 -2.39 39.34 -13.65
C GLY A 213 -3.44 40.30 -13.10
N THR A 214 -4.04 40.00 -11.94
CA THR A 214 -5.00 40.90 -11.30
C THR A 214 -4.41 42.28 -11.06
N LYS A 215 -3.17 42.37 -10.54
CA LYS A 215 -2.50 43.64 -10.23
C LYS A 215 -2.24 44.50 -11.48
N ILE A 216 -1.75 43.90 -12.56
CA ILE A 216 -1.44 44.62 -13.81
C ILE A 216 -2.71 45.26 -14.41
N PHE A 217 -3.85 44.60 -14.29
CA PHE A 217 -5.10 45.04 -14.92
C PHE A 217 -6.01 45.89 -14.01
N SER A 218 -5.91 45.76 -12.69
CA SER A 218 -6.74 46.53 -11.75
C SER A 218 -6.22 47.93 -11.45
N LYS A 219 -4.93 48.22 -11.71
CA LYS A 219 -4.26 49.51 -11.44
C LYS A 219 -4.57 50.05 -10.03
N ASP A 220 -4.16 49.28 -9.02
CA ASP A 220 -4.11 49.65 -7.60
C ASP A 220 -5.46 49.83 -6.87
N LEU A 221 -6.52 49.23 -7.40
CA LEU A 221 -7.75 49.01 -6.62
C LEU A 221 -7.54 47.81 -5.68
N GLY A 222 -6.80 48.01 -4.59
CA GLY A 222 -6.52 47.03 -3.52
C GLY A 222 -7.74 46.62 -2.70
N LYS A 223 -8.86 46.28 -3.35
CA LYS A 223 -10.06 45.80 -2.67
C LYS A 223 -9.89 44.33 -2.29
N SER A 224 -10.14 44.02 -1.02
CA SER A 224 -10.14 42.65 -0.47
C SER A 224 -11.05 41.69 -1.25
N GLU A 225 -12.13 42.22 -1.84
CA GLU A 225 -13.07 41.48 -2.70
C GLU A 225 -12.41 40.92 -3.98
N LEU A 226 -11.49 41.67 -4.59
CA LEU A 226 -10.81 41.21 -5.80
C LEU A 226 -9.82 40.08 -5.48
N GLY A 227 -9.19 40.15 -4.30
CA GLY A 227 -8.32 39.10 -3.79
C GLY A 227 -9.06 37.79 -3.51
N SER A 228 -10.27 37.84 -2.94
CA SER A 228 -11.05 36.63 -2.66
C SER A 228 -11.53 35.94 -3.95
N ILE A 229 -12.00 36.72 -4.93
CA ILE A 229 -12.41 36.19 -6.25
C ILE A 229 -11.21 35.56 -6.98
N THR A 230 -10.06 36.24 -6.98
CA THR A 230 -8.83 35.69 -7.59
C THR A 230 -8.40 34.40 -6.89
N GLY A 231 -8.48 34.34 -5.56
CA GLY A 231 -8.21 33.13 -4.78
C GLY A 231 -9.13 31.96 -5.16
N ALA A 232 -10.42 32.22 -5.39
CA ALA A 232 -11.37 31.21 -5.86
C ALA A 232 -11.01 30.68 -7.26
N PHE A 233 -10.61 31.56 -8.20
CA PHE A 233 -10.16 31.13 -9.51
C PHE A 233 -8.87 30.30 -9.45
N VAL A 234 -7.91 30.68 -8.59
CA VAL A 234 -6.69 29.89 -8.37
C VAL A 234 -7.04 28.50 -7.87
N LEU A 235 -7.95 28.38 -6.89
CA LEU A 235 -8.38 27.07 -6.37
C LEU A 235 -8.98 26.19 -7.47
N VAL A 236 -9.89 26.74 -8.28
CA VAL A 236 -10.49 26.01 -9.42
C VAL A 236 -9.43 25.61 -10.44
N GLY A 237 -8.51 26.52 -10.78
CA GLY A 237 -7.41 26.25 -11.70
C GLY A 237 -6.45 25.17 -11.21
N LEU A 238 -6.18 25.12 -9.89
CA LEU A 238 -5.36 24.07 -9.28
C LEU A 238 -6.03 22.70 -9.37
N ILE A 239 -7.33 22.62 -9.06
CA ILE A 239 -8.12 21.39 -9.16
C ILE A 239 -8.13 20.90 -10.61
N PHE A 240 -8.42 21.80 -11.55
CA PHE A 240 -8.48 21.49 -12.98
C PHE A 240 -7.12 20.98 -13.49
N THR A 241 -6.03 21.71 -13.23
CA THR A 241 -4.69 21.33 -13.73
C THR A 241 -4.26 19.97 -13.21
N ALA A 242 -4.48 19.71 -11.92
CA ALA A 242 -4.12 18.43 -11.36
C ALA A 242 -5.04 17.28 -11.80
N TYR A 243 -6.30 17.57 -12.15
CA TYR A 243 -7.17 16.59 -12.80
C TYR A 243 -6.60 16.18 -14.16
N PHE A 244 -6.19 17.14 -15.00
CA PHE A 244 -5.56 16.84 -16.29
C PHE A 244 -4.25 16.07 -16.16
N ILE A 245 -3.37 16.47 -15.22
CA ILE A 245 -2.14 15.72 -14.92
C ILE A 245 -2.46 14.29 -14.48
N GLY A 246 -3.47 14.12 -13.61
CA GLY A 246 -3.92 12.80 -13.17
C GLY A 246 -4.44 11.98 -14.35
N ARG A 247 -5.33 12.55 -15.15
CA ARG A 247 -5.91 11.93 -16.34
C ARG A 247 -4.84 11.47 -17.32
N ASP A 248 -3.89 12.33 -17.68
CA ASP A 248 -2.83 11.98 -18.63
C ASP A 248 -1.94 10.87 -18.10
N ARG A 249 -1.68 10.84 -16.79
CA ARG A 249 -0.96 9.72 -16.18
C ARG A 249 -1.72 8.43 -16.27
N VAL A 250 -3.01 8.44 -15.96
CA VAL A 250 -3.77 7.20 -16.02
C VAL A 250 -3.89 6.73 -17.47
N HIS A 251 -4.16 7.62 -18.43
CA HIS A 251 -4.17 7.24 -19.85
C HIS A 251 -2.79 6.77 -20.35
N GLY A 252 -1.72 7.45 -19.97
CA GLY A 252 -0.35 7.07 -20.33
C GLY A 252 0.08 5.74 -19.69
N TYR A 253 -0.30 5.51 -18.43
CA TYR A 253 -0.03 4.27 -17.71
C TYR A 253 -0.81 3.10 -18.32
N VAL A 254 -2.12 3.26 -18.53
CA VAL A 254 -2.96 2.22 -19.11
C VAL A 254 -2.54 1.91 -20.54
N GLY A 255 -2.34 2.93 -21.38
CA GLY A 255 -1.95 2.73 -22.77
C GLY A 255 -0.54 2.14 -22.93
N GLY A 256 0.42 2.60 -22.13
CA GLY A 256 1.79 2.08 -22.17
C GLY A 256 1.91 0.67 -21.62
N PHE A 257 1.16 0.35 -20.55
CA PHE A 257 1.20 -0.96 -19.91
C PHE A 257 0.72 -2.08 -20.84
N GLU A 258 -0.36 -1.84 -21.60
CA GLU A 258 -0.86 -2.83 -22.57
C GLU A 258 0.18 -3.15 -23.65
N THR A 259 0.83 -2.12 -24.20
CA THR A 259 1.88 -2.26 -25.21
C THR A 259 3.11 -2.98 -24.67
N GLU A 260 3.58 -2.63 -23.47
CA GLU A 260 4.78 -3.26 -22.89
C GLU A 260 4.53 -4.72 -22.53
N ILE A 261 3.38 -5.06 -21.93
CA ILE A 261 3.00 -6.46 -21.71
C ILE A 261 2.93 -7.23 -23.01
N PHE A 262 2.29 -6.65 -24.05
CA PHE A 262 2.21 -7.32 -25.35
C PHE A 262 3.60 -7.59 -25.93
N LYS A 263 4.52 -6.62 -25.88
CA LYS A 263 5.90 -6.81 -26.37
C LYS A 263 6.65 -7.87 -25.58
N GLU A 264 6.53 -7.84 -24.26
CA GLU A 264 7.16 -8.83 -23.37
C GLU A 264 6.65 -10.24 -23.67
N GLU A 265 5.33 -10.40 -23.79
CA GLU A 265 4.72 -11.70 -24.09
C GLU A 265 5.07 -12.17 -25.50
N VAL A 266 5.10 -11.29 -26.51
CA VAL A 266 5.57 -11.64 -27.86
C VAL A 266 7.02 -12.10 -27.82
N ALA A 267 7.87 -11.45 -27.03
CA ALA A 267 9.26 -11.86 -26.85
C ALA A 267 9.36 -13.22 -26.16
N TYR A 268 8.59 -13.44 -25.10
CA TYR A 268 8.48 -14.72 -24.40
C TYR A 268 8.02 -15.83 -25.34
N ALA A 269 6.93 -15.61 -26.08
CA ALA A 269 6.37 -16.55 -27.05
C ALA A 269 7.39 -16.91 -28.13
N LYS A 270 8.16 -15.94 -28.64
CA LYS A 270 9.24 -16.21 -29.60
C LYS A 270 10.33 -17.10 -28.99
N ARG A 271 10.72 -16.86 -27.73
CA ARG A 271 11.69 -17.74 -27.02
C ARG A 271 11.13 -19.14 -26.85
N ALA A 272 9.89 -19.27 -26.37
CA ALA A 272 9.18 -20.54 -26.17
C ALA A 272 9.12 -21.36 -27.46
N VAL A 273 8.67 -20.76 -28.57
CA VAL A 273 8.54 -21.46 -29.87
C VAL A 273 9.90 -21.85 -30.43
N THR A 274 10.93 -21.04 -30.20
CA THR A 274 12.31 -21.35 -30.63
C THR A 274 12.90 -22.49 -29.81
N ALA A 275 12.67 -22.51 -28.49
CA ALA A 275 13.16 -23.54 -27.58
C ALA A 275 12.40 -24.87 -27.72
N VAL A 276 11.12 -24.81 -28.11
CA VAL A 276 10.21 -25.96 -28.20
C VAL A 276 9.63 -26.10 -29.63
N PRO A 277 10.48 -26.37 -30.65
CA PRO A 277 10.01 -26.42 -32.03
C PRO A 277 9.10 -27.64 -32.29
N LYS A 278 9.39 -28.78 -31.67
CA LYS A 278 8.66 -30.04 -31.90
C LYS A 278 7.53 -30.26 -30.89
N GLY A 279 7.52 -29.54 -29.78
CA GLY A 279 6.53 -29.75 -28.71
C GLY A 279 6.77 -31.04 -27.92
N THR A 280 8.01 -31.54 -27.91
CA THR A 280 8.30 -32.77 -27.15
C THR A 280 8.34 -32.49 -25.67
N GLU A 281 7.96 -33.47 -24.85
CA GLU A 281 7.96 -33.33 -23.38
C GLU A 281 9.32 -32.90 -22.82
N GLN A 282 10.42 -33.43 -23.36
CA GLN A 282 11.77 -33.05 -22.92
C GLN A 282 12.12 -31.60 -23.27
N GLU A 283 11.76 -31.12 -24.47
CA GLU A 283 11.97 -29.71 -24.85
C GLU A 283 11.17 -28.78 -23.94
N ILE A 284 9.91 -29.14 -23.63
CA ILE A 284 9.04 -28.34 -22.76
C ILE A 284 9.57 -28.30 -21.34
N ARG A 285 9.95 -29.45 -20.75
CA ARG A 285 10.57 -29.51 -19.42
C ARG A 285 11.83 -28.67 -19.34
N MET A 286 12.69 -28.75 -20.35
CA MET A 286 13.91 -27.95 -20.40
C MET A 286 13.63 -26.45 -20.50
N PHE A 287 12.60 -26.06 -21.25
CA PHE A 287 12.18 -24.67 -21.35
C PHE A 287 11.60 -24.15 -20.04
N LEU A 288 10.64 -24.87 -19.43
CA LEU A 288 10.02 -24.48 -18.17
C LEU A 288 11.03 -24.41 -17.02
N ALA A 289 11.89 -25.42 -16.87
CA ALA A 289 12.95 -25.42 -15.86
C ALA A 289 13.93 -24.25 -16.02
N ARG A 290 14.12 -23.74 -17.24
CA ARG A 290 14.99 -22.57 -17.47
C ARG A 290 14.30 -21.27 -17.06
N GLU A 291 12.99 -21.16 -17.24
CA GLU A 291 12.23 -19.97 -16.87
C GLU A 291 11.97 -19.89 -15.35
N GLU A 292 11.98 -21.02 -14.63
CA GLU A 292 11.82 -21.05 -13.17
C GLU A 292 13.10 -20.66 -12.42
N VAL A 293 14.27 -20.86 -13.03
CA VAL A 293 15.56 -20.58 -12.39
C VAL A 293 15.90 -19.10 -12.49
N LEU A 294 16.01 -18.45 -11.33
CA LEU A 294 16.61 -17.12 -11.18
C LEU A 294 18.14 -17.21 -11.34
N ASP A 295 18.77 -16.11 -11.78
CA ASP A 295 20.14 -16.06 -12.30
C ASP A 295 21.18 -16.97 -11.58
N ASP A 296 21.98 -17.69 -12.39
CA ASP A 296 23.12 -18.57 -12.07
C ASP A 296 22.86 -20.01 -11.57
N GLU A 297 21.63 -20.41 -11.26
CA GLU A 297 21.35 -21.81 -10.92
C GLU A 297 21.17 -22.70 -12.19
N LYS A 298 21.42 -24.01 -12.04
CA LYS A 298 21.30 -24.95 -13.16
C LYS A 298 19.85 -25.42 -13.27
N PRO A 299 19.19 -25.28 -14.44
CA PRO A 299 17.84 -25.80 -14.65
C PRO A 299 17.73 -27.30 -14.31
N ASP A 300 16.69 -27.69 -13.58
CA ASP A 300 16.32 -29.09 -13.34
C ASP A 300 15.03 -29.47 -14.10
N PRO A 301 15.15 -30.01 -15.33
CA PRO A 301 14.00 -30.48 -16.11
C PRO A 301 13.23 -31.64 -15.46
N ALA A 302 13.84 -32.36 -14.51
CA ALA A 302 13.18 -33.46 -13.82
C ALA A 302 12.20 -32.97 -12.74
N GLY A 303 12.46 -31.79 -12.16
CA GLY A 303 11.59 -31.13 -11.19
C GLY A 303 10.28 -30.59 -11.78
N VAL A 304 10.25 -30.33 -13.10
CA VAL A 304 9.04 -29.79 -13.76
C VAL A 304 7.88 -30.79 -13.71
N ASP A 305 6.75 -30.31 -13.23
CA ASP A 305 5.54 -31.11 -13.05
C ASP A 305 4.98 -31.61 -14.39
N ARG A 306 4.48 -32.86 -14.41
CA ARG A 306 3.96 -33.48 -15.64
C ARG A 306 2.70 -32.77 -16.16
N ASP A 307 1.86 -32.27 -15.25
CA ASP A 307 0.63 -31.56 -15.60
C ASP A 307 0.95 -30.21 -16.20
N GLU A 308 2.01 -29.54 -15.70
CA GLU A 308 2.49 -28.29 -16.27
C GLU A 308 2.99 -28.47 -17.71
N VAL A 309 3.81 -29.51 -17.94
CA VAL A 309 4.27 -29.86 -19.30
C VAL A 309 3.09 -30.12 -20.23
N ARG A 310 2.08 -30.85 -19.75
CA ARG A 310 0.88 -31.17 -20.51
C ARG A 310 0.09 -29.90 -20.83
N LEU A 311 -0.15 -29.05 -19.85
CA LEU A 311 -0.89 -27.79 -20.03
C LEU A 311 -0.17 -26.86 -21.01
N PHE A 312 1.16 -26.76 -20.87
CA PHE A 312 1.98 -25.99 -21.79
C PHE A 312 1.87 -26.53 -23.22
N ARG A 313 1.99 -27.85 -23.40
CA ARG A 313 1.92 -28.50 -24.72
C ARG A 313 0.55 -28.34 -25.38
N ASP A 314 -0.49 -28.68 -24.63
CA ASP A 314 -1.84 -28.88 -25.16
C ASP A 314 -2.58 -27.54 -25.33
N VAL A 315 -2.23 -26.52 -24.54
CA VAL A 315 -2.90 -25.21 -24.54
C VAL A 315 -1.95 -24.07 -24.91
N ARG A 316 -0.90 -23.83 -24.12
CA ARG A 316 -0.08 -22.59 -24.25
C ARG A 316 0.76 -22.54 -25.52
N LEU A 317 1.33 -23.66 -25.95
CA LEU A 317 2.27 -23.70 -27.08
C LEU A 317 1.59 -23.30 -28.40
N GLY A 318 0.31 -23.63 -28.58
CA GLY A 318 -0.47 -23.18 -29.74
C GLY A 318 -0.59 -21.65 -29.76
N HIS A 319 -0.94 -21.06 -28.62
CA HIS A 319 -1.08 -19.62 -28.42
C HIS A 319 0.23 -18.87 -28.65
N TYR A 320 1.35 -19.37 -28.11
CA TYR A 320 2.66 -18.79 -28.35
C TYR A 320 3.09 -18.87 -29.80
N LYS A 321 2.71 -19.91 -30.55
CA LYS A 321 2.95 -19.96 -32.00
C LYS A 321 2.20 -18.86 -32.75
N GLU A 322 0.95 -18.59 -32.38
CA GLU A 322 0.16 -17.54 -33.00
C GLU A 322 0.67 -16.14 -32.65
N LEU A 323 1.03 -15.92 -31.39
CA LEU A 323 1.58 -14.65 -30.91
C LEU A 323 2.96 -14.37 -31.52
N ALA A 324 3.85 -15.35 -31.53
CA ALA A 324 5.18 -15.23 -32.15
C ALA A 324 5.11 -14.99 -33.67
N ALA A 325 4.08 -15.53 -34.33
CA ALA A 325 3.81 -15.32 -35.75
C ALA A 325 3.12 -13.96 -36.05
N GLY A 326 2.77 -13.18 -35.02
CA GLY A 326 2.10 -11.88 -35.18
C GLY A 326 0.67 -11.99 -35.71
N LYS A 327 0.00 -13.14 -35.52
CA LYS A 327 -1.39 -13.33 -35.94
C LYS A 327 -2.38 -12.58 -35.06
N ILE A 328 -1.98 -12.27 -33.83
CA ILE A 328 -2.79 -11.57 -32.84
C ILE A 328 -2.34 -10.12 -32.83
N PRO A 329 -3.19 -9.17 -33.27
CA PRO A 329 -2.85 -7.77 -33.20
C PRO A 329 -2.84 -7.31 -31.73
N GLU A 330 -1.97 -6.34 -31.42
CA GLU A 330 -1.79 -5.79 -30.07
C GLU A 330 -3.12 -5.39 -29.40
N LYS A 331 -4.00 -4.72 -30.13
CA LYS A 331 -5.33 -4.30 -29.63
C LYS A 331 -6.26 -5.45 -29.21
N ASP A 332 -6.06 -6.65 -29.77
CA ASP A 332 -6.89 -7.82 -29.48
C ASP A 332 -6.21 -8.77 -28.49
N TYR A 333 -4.95 -8.47 -28.08
CA TYR A 333 -4.14 -9.34 -27.24
C TYR A 333 -4.81 -9.67 -25.91
N PHE A 334 -5.26 -8.67 -25.13
CA PHE A 334 -5.89 -8.93 -23.82
C PHE A 334 -7.16 -9.78 -23.95
N LYS A 335 -7.98 -9.50 -24.96
CA LYS A 335 -9.19 -10.28 -25.22
C LYS A 335 -8.86 -11.74 -25.52
N VAL A 336 -7.84 -11.97 -26.33
CA VAL A 336 -7.35 -13.30 -26.69
C VAL A 336 -6.71 -14.00 -25.47
N MET A 337 -5.90 -13.29 -24.69
CA MET A 337 -5.28 -13.77 -23.46
C MET A 337 -6.31 -14.23 -22.42
N MET A 338 -7.40 -13.48 -22.20
CA MET A 338 -8.47 -13.89 -21.29
C MET A 338 -9.18 -15.16 -21.77
N ARG A 339 -9.39 -15.29 -23.08
CA ARG A 339 -9.93 -16.54 -23.65
C ARG A 339 -8.97 -17.70 -23.41
N TRP A 340 -7.67 -17.48 -23.55
CA TRP A 340 -6.65 -18.49 -23.27
C TRP A 340 -6.61 -18.92 -21.80
N GLU A 341 -6.72 -17.99 -20.86
CA GLU A 341 -6.80 -18.30 -19.43
C GLU A 341 -8.05 -19.13 -19.09
N HIS A 342 -9.17 -18.82 -19.74
CA HIS A 342 -10.38 -19.62 -19.62
C HIS A 342 -10.18 -21.03 -20.19
N GLU A 343 -9.59 -21.18 -21.37
CA GLU A 343 -9.27 -22.49 -21.95
C GLU A 343 -8.32 -23.31 -21.07
N VAL A 344 -7.31 -22.66 -20.48
CA VAL A 344 -6.41 -23.25 -19.47
C VAL A 344 -7.21 -23.75 -18.27
N SER A 345 -8.12 -22.93 -17.74
CA SER A 345 -8.97 -23.28 -16.59
C SER A 345 -9.93 -24.43 -16.91
N VAL A 346 -10.48 -24.48 -18.13
CA VAL A 346 -11.32 -25.60 -18.58
C VAL A 346 -10.50 -26.89 -18.72
N ALA A 347 -9.28 -26.80 -19.28
CA ALA A 347 -8.39 -27.95 -19.41
C ALA A 347 -7.99 -28.51 -18.03
N ASP A 348 -7.65 -27.63 -17.09
CA ASP A 348 -7.28 -28.00 -15.73
C ASP A 348 -8.47 -28.57 -14.95
N ALA A 349 -9.66 -27.99 -15.08
CA ALA A 349 -10.89 -28.51 -14.47
C ALA A 349 -11.22 -29.92 -14.98
N LYS A 350 -11.13 -30.15 -16.30
CA LYS A 350 -11.32 -31.49 -16.89
C LYS A 350 -10.30 -32.49 -16.36
N HIS A 351 -9.05 -32.05 -16.20
CA HIS A 351 -8.01 -32.91 -15.67
C HIS A 351 -8.26 -33.28 -14.20
N THR A 352 -8.57 -32.28 -13.37
CA THR A 352 -8.90 -32.44 -11.96
C THR A 352 -10.06 -33.40 -11.75
N LEU A 353 -11.12 -33.28 -12.55
CA LEU A 353 -12.26 -34.21 -12.49
C LEU A 353 -11.91 -35.62 -12.95
N ALA A 354 -10.94 -35.78 -13.86
CA ALA A 354 -10.45 -37.10 -14.24
C ALA A 354 -9.68 -37.81 -13.11
N LEU A 355 -9.06 -37.05 -12.20
CA LEU A 355 -8.43 -37.58 -10.98
C LEU A 355 -9.46 -37.95 -9.90
N MET A 356 -10.66 -37.37 -9.96
CA MET A 356 -11.74 -37.57 -9.00
C MET A 356 -13.08 -37.90 -9.69
N PRO A 357 -13.17 -39.03 -10.41
CA PRO A 357 -14.34 -39.35 -11.24
C PRO A 357 -15.62 -39.53 -10.43
N THR A 358 -15.53 -39.97 -9.17
CA THR A 358 -16.70 -40.18 -8.30
C THR A 358 -16.95 -38.99 -7.37
N GLY A 359 -15.93 -38.16 -7.12
CA GLY A 359 -16.01 -37.09 -6.11
C GLY A 359 -16.15 -37.63 -4.68
N SER A 360 -15.71 -38.87 -4.45
CA SER A 360 -15.73 -39.49 -3.12
C SER A 360 -14.76 -38.79 -2.16
N ASP A 361 -15.00 -38.89 -0.84
CA ASP A 361 -14.12 -38.30 0.18
C ASP A 361 -12.67 -38.76 0.00
N ARG A 362 -12.47 -40.02 -0.41
CA ARG A 362 -11.13 -40.60 -0.61
C ARG A 362 -10.41 -39.95 -1.79
N GLU A 363 -11.11 -39.74 -2.90
CA GLU A 363 -10.56 -39.08 -4.09
C GLU A 363 -10.25 -37.61 -3.81
N ILE A 364 -11.19 -36.87 -3.22
CA ILE A 364 -11.02 -35.47 -2.84
C ILE A 364 -9.83 -35.31 -1.88
N ARG A 365 -9.75 -36.17 -0.87
CA ARG A 365 -8.65 -36.18 0.10
C ARG A 365 -7.30 -36.43 -0.56
N ALA A 366 -7.23 -37.37 -1.51
CA ALA A 366 -5.98 -37.65 -2.22
C ALA A 366 -5.55 -36.45 -3.07
N TYR A 367 -6.49 -35.84 -3.80
CA TYR A 367 -6.24 -34.65 -4.61
C TYR A 367 -5.79 -33.47 -3.75
N LEU A 368 -6.49 -33.15 -2.66
CA LEU A 368 -6.13 -32.03 -1.78
C LEU A 368 -4.76 -32.25 -1.12
N ALA A 369 -4.44 -33.48 -0.70
CA ALA A 369 -3.13 -33.80 -0.15
C ALA A 369 -2.00 -33.63 -1.17
N GLU A 370 -2.25 -33.97 -2.44
CA GLU A 370 -1.31 -33.73 -3.53
C GLU A 370 -1.13 -32.24 -3.80
N GLN A 371 -2.21 -31.45 -3.79
CA GLN A 371 -2.12 -29.99 -3.90
C GLN A 371 -1.35 -29.37 -2.72
N HIS A 372 -1.58 -29.84 -1.49
CA HIS A 372 -0.82 -29.37 -0.31
C HIS A 372 0.67 -29.68 -0.45
N ALA A 373 1.03 -30.89 -0.89
CA ALA A 373 2.43 -31.24 -1.14
C ALA A 373 3.05 -30.40 -2.27
N ARG A 374 2.28 -30.09 -3.33
CA ARG A 374 2.75 -29.27 -4.45
C ARG A 374 3.05 -27.82 -4.05
N PHE A 375 2.29 -27.26 -3.10
CA PHE A 375 2.48 -25.88 -2.63
C PHE A 375 3.18 -25.78 -1.26
N GLY A 376 3.54 -26.92 -0.66
CA GLY A 376 4.22 -27.04 0.62
C GLY A 376 5.74 -26.87 0.53
N GLU A 377 6.46 -27.30 1.57
CA GLU A 377 7.92 -27.29 1.56
C GLU A 377 8.45 -28.31 0.54
N GLU A 378 9.55 -27.95 -0.12
CA GLU A 378 10.15 -28.78 -1.18
C GLU A 378 10.47 -30.19 -0.66
N GLY A 379 9.85 -31.21 -1.28
CA GLY A 379 9.99 -32.61 -0.88
C GLY A 379 8.96 -33.12 0.14
N GLU A 380 7.98 -32.31 0.53
CA GLU A 380 6.86 -32.78 1.34
C GLU A 380 6.06 -33.85 0.58
N LYS A 381 5.84 -35.01 1.20
CA LYS A 381 5.06 -36.10 0.59
C LYS A 381 3.57 -35.87 0.83
N PRO A 382 2.70 -36.09 -0.17
CA PRO A 382 1.25 -36.01 0.02
C PRO A 382 0.79 -36.86 1.20
N ASN A 383 0.15 -36.23 2.19
CA ASN A 383 -0.44 -36.91 3.34
C ASN A 383 -1.96 -36.78 3.34
N PRO A 384 -2.70 -37.75 2.76
CA PRO A 384 -4.16 -37.77 2.77
C PRO A 384 -4.77 -37.59 4.17
N ASN A 385 -4.12 -38.12 5.21
CA ASN A 385 -4.69 -38.07 6.57
C ASN A 385 -4.57 -36.69 7.23
N ALA A 386 -3.78 -35.77 6.67
CA ALA A 386 -3.69 -34.40 7.14
C ALA A 386 -4.89 -33.56 6.69
N ILE A 387 -5.61 -33.98 5.64
CA ILE A 387 -6.76 -33.25 5.12
C ILE A 387 -7.99 -33.50 6.00
N SER A 388 -8.52 -32.41 6.56
CA SER A 388 -9.65 -32.40 7.46
C SER A 388 -10.98 -32.75 6.75
N LYS A 389 -12.00 -33.12 7.52
CA LYS A 389 -13.33 -33.40 6.96
C LYS A 389 -14.00 -32.12 6.47
N GLU A 390 -13.69 -31.01 7.12
CA GLU A 390 -14.16 -29.67 6.82
C GLU A 390 -13.64 -29.21 5.45
N GLU A 391 -12.34 -29.36 5.17
CA GLU A 391 -11.76 -29.05 3.85
C GLU A 391 -12.39 -29.89 2.73
N ILE A 392 -12.62 -31.19 2.97
CA ILE A 392 -13.30 -32.07 2.00
C ILE A 392 -14.73 -31.60 1.77
N ALA A 393 -15.45 -31.21 2.83
CA ALA A 393 -16.81 -30.71 2.74
C ALA A 393 -16.87 -29.41 1.94
N THR A 394 -16.02 -28.43 2.26
CA THR A 394 -15.92 -27.16 1.52
C THR A 394 -15.58 -27.37 0.06
N PHE A 395 -14.56 -28.19 -0.24
CA PHE A 395 -14.20 -28.51 -1.62
C PHE A 395 -15.36 -29.15 -2.39
N ARG A 396 -16.09 -30.06 -1.75
CA ARG A 396 -17.26 -30.71 -2.36
C ARG A 396 -18.41 -29.74 -2.62
N THR A 397 -18.68 -28.80 -1.71
CA THR A 397 -19.85 -27.92 -1.82
C THR A 397 -19.59 -26.70 -2.68
N GLU A 398 -18.35 -26.21 -2.73
CA GLU A 398 -17.99 -24.97 -3.41
C GLU A 398 -17.20 -25.25 -4.70
N ALA A 399 -16.00 -25.82 -4.57
CA ALA A 399 -15.08 -25.96 -5.71
C ALA A 399 -15.51 -27.03 -6.73
N LEU A 400 -16.00 -28.19 -6.27
CA LEU A 400 -16.33 -29.31 -7.15
C LEU A 400 -17.49 -29.01 -8.13
N PRO A 401 -18.59 -28.34 -7.73
CA PRO A 401 -19.62 -27.87 -8.67
C PRO A 401 -19.07 -26.92 -9.72
N GLU A 402 -18.13 -26.05 -9.36
CA GLU A 402 -17.56 -25.07 -10.28
C GLU A 402 -16.58 -25.70 -11.26
N LEU A 403 -15.76 -26.64 -10.80
CA LEU A 403 -14.95 -27.48 -11.66
C LEU A 403 -15.82 -28.25 -12.67
N LYS A 404 -16.94 -28.82 -12.20
CA LYS A 404 -17.90 -29.51 -13.08
C LYS A 404 -18.51 -28.56 -14.12
N ALA A 405 -18.96 -27.37 -13.69
CA ALA A 405 -19.54 -26.38 -14.58
C ALA A 405 -18.54 -25.82 -15.61
N LEU A 406 -17.28 -25.64 -15.23
CA LEU A 406 -16.20 -25.25 -16.14
C LEU A 406 -15.89 -26.38 -17.13
N ALA A 407 -15.72 -27.61 -16.64
CA ALA A 407 -15.37 -28.75 -17.47
C ALA A 407 -16.49 -29.16 -18.44
N SER A 408 -17.76 -29.01 -18.05
CA SER A 408 -18.92 -29.28 -18.91
C SER A 408 -19.20 -28.18 -19.92
N GLY A 409 -18.61 -26.99 -19.73
CA GLY A 409 -18.90 -25.80 -20.55
C GLY A 409 -20.22 -25.11 -20.17
N GLU A 410 -20.85 -25.48 -19.06
CA GLU A 410 -22.03 -24.76 -18.51
C GLU A 410 -21.69 -23.31 -18.15
N ARG A 411 -20.44 -23.04 -17.79
CA ARG A 411 -19.87 -21.68 -17.75
C ARG A 411 -19.15 -21.42 -19.07
N PRO A 412 -19.84 -20.95 -20.12
CA PRO A 412 -19.14 -20.53 -21.34
C PRO A 412 -18.18 -19.41 -20.98
N PHE A 413 -17.14 -19.23 -21.81
CA PHE A 413 -16.36 -18.00 -21.77
C PHE A 413 -17.34 -16.84 -21.92
N GLN A 414 -17.65 -16.18 -20.80
CA GLN A 414 -18.35 -14.92 -20.86
C GLN A 414 -17.31 -13.94 -21.36
N GLU A 415 -17.40 -13.63 -22.65
CA GLU A 415 -16.80 -12.46 -23.24
C GLU A 415 -17.51 -11.26 -22.61
N ASN A 416 -17.26 -11.03 -21.32
CA ASN A 416 -17.89 -9.99 -20.55
C ASN A 416 -17.19 -8.70 -20.94
N THR A 417 -17.48 -8.23 -22.16
CA THR A 417 -17.01 -6.96 -22.70
C THR A 417 -17.45 -5.78 -21.84
N GLY A 418 -18.43 -5.98 -20.93
CA GLY A 418 -18.86 -4.99 -19.95
C GLY A 418 -17.91 -4.86 -18.75
N ASP A 419 -17.49 -5.98 -18.16
CA ASP A 419 -16.63 -5.98 -16.95
C ASP A 419 -15.16 -5.77 -17.26
N TYR A 420 -14.71 -6.16 -18.45
CA TYR A 420 -13.37 -5.88 -18.97
C TYR A 420 -13.41 -4.76 -20.00
N LYS A 421 -14.23 -3.73 -19.75
CA LYS A 421 -13.90 -2.43 -20.30
C LYS A 421 -12.43 -2.21 -20.01
N THR A 422 -11.64 -1.95 -21.05
CA THR A 422 -10.23 -1.60 -20.87
C THR A 422 -10.17 -0.58 -19.73
N ALA A 423 -9.14 -0.58 -18.89
CA ALA A 423 -9.07 0.41 -17.81
C ALA A 423 -9.34 1.83 -18.35
N LYS A 424 -9.00 2.06 -19.62
CA LYS A 424 -9.40 3.18 -20.47
C LYS A 424 -10.92 3.35 -20.67
N GLU A 425 -11.66 2.35 -21.13
CA GLU A 425 -13.12 2.42 -21.25
C GLU A 425 -13.83 2.56 -19.89
N SER A 426 -13.33 1.93 -18.82
CA SER A 426 -13.85 2.14 -17.46
C SER A 426 -13.57 3.55 -16.98
N LEU A 427 -12.39 4.11 -17.29
CA LEU A 427 -12.07 5.51 -17.05
C LEU A 427 -12.96 6.44 -17.85
N ASP A 428 -13.20 6.15 -19.13
CA ASP A 428 -14.04 6.97 -20.00
C ASP A 428 -15.51 6.91 -19.56
N GLU A 429 -16.00 5.76 -19.09
CA GLU A 429 -17.34 5.62 -18.52
C GLU A 429 -17.44 6.28 -17.14
N PHE A 430 -16.44 6.11 -16.28
CA PHE A 430 -16.35 6.83 -15.02
C PHE A 430 -16.26 8.34 -15.26
N GLU A 431 -15.60 8.78 -16.33
CA GLU A 431 -15.55 10.17 -16.76
C GLU A 431 -16.94 10.66 -17.18
N LYS A 432 -17.68 9.86 -17.95
CA LYS A 432 -19.04 10.16 -18.43
C LYS A 432 -20.14 10.01 -17.36
N SER A 433 -19.88 9.31 -16.26
CA SER A 433 -20.82 9.13 -15.16
C SER A 433 -21.00 10.44 -14.39
N ASP A 434 -22.23 10.95 -14.39
CA ASP A 434 -22.66 12.14 -13.62
C ASP A 434 -22.59 11.90 -12.09
N GLU A 435 -22.65 10.65 -11.64
CA GLU A 435 -22.54 10.28 -10.22
C GLU A 435 -21.09 10.23 -9.71
N GLY A 436 -20.10 10.32 -10.61
CA GLY A 436 -18.68 10.19 -10.29
C GLY A 436 -18.02 11.41 -9.62
N GLY A 437 -18.74 12.53 -9.44
CA GLY A 437 -18.14 13.78 -8.96
C GLY A 437 -17.41 13.66 -7.62
N TRP A 438 -18.01 12.99 -6.63
CA TRP A 438 -17.41 12.80 -5.30
C TRP A 438 -16.29 11.75 -5.28
N ALA A 439 -16.41 10.67 -6.04
CA ALA A 439 -15.35 9.67 -6.15
C ALA A 439 -14.11 10.23 -6.87
N LYS A 440 -14.31 11.04 -7.92
CA LYS A 440 -13.25 11.82 -8.60
C LYS A 440 -12.56 12.75 -7.62
N PHE A 441 -13.34 13.45 -6.79
CA PHE A 441 -12.84 14.33 -5.74
C PHE A 441 -12.00 13.55 -4.70
N ILE A 442 -12.50 12.43 -4.16
CA ILE A 442 -11.77 11.64 -3.16
C ILE A 442 -10.49 11.04 -3.75
N TYR A 443 -10.54 10.45 -4.93
CA TYR A 443 -9.36 9.90 -5.60
C TYR A 443 -8.31 10.99 -5.85
N PHE A 444 -8.77 12.17 -6.31
CA PHE A 444 -7.93 13.34 -6.49
C PHE A 444 -7.24 13.81 -5.19
N PHE A 445 -7.98 13.92 -4.07
CA PHE A 445 -7.41 14.34 -2.79
C PHE A 445 -6.53 13.27 -2.13
N SER A 446 -6.79 11.98 -2.39
CA SER A 446 -5.99 10.86 -1.87
C SER A 446 -4.53 10.90 -2.37
N GLY A 447 -4.30 11.32 -3.62
CA GLY A 447 -2.95 11.46 -4.18
C GLY A 447 -2.17 12.70 -3.72
N TRP A 448 -2.86 13.69 -3.16
CA TRP A 448 -2.25 14.94 -2.70
C TRP A 448 -1.70 14.84 -1.27
N GLY A 449 -2.34 14.05 -0.41
CA GLY A 449 -2.00 13.97 1.01
C GLY A 449 -2.07 15.33 1.72
N LEU A 450 -1.74 15.36 3.02
CA LEU A 450 -1.76 16.60 3.82
C LEU A 450 -0.83 17.69 3.25
N GLY A 451 0.32 17.29 2.69
CA GLY A 451 1.27 18.22 2.09
C GLY A 451 0.72 18.96 0.86
N GLY A 452 -0.14 18.32 0.07
CA GLY A 452 -0.79 18.97 -1.06
C GLY A 452 -1.78 20.05 -0.63
N LEU A 453 -2.57 19.77 0.42
CA LEU A 453 -3.54 20.74 0.95
C LEU A 453 -2.85 21.99 1.50
N GLY A 454 -1.71 21.82 2.19
CA GLY A 454 -0.88 22.93 2.65
C GLY A 454 -0.39 23.83 1.50
N ILE A 455 0.03 23.24 0.39
CA ILE A 455 0.47 23.99 -0.80
C ILE A 455 -0.69 24.73 -1.47
N MET A 456 -1.90 24.14 -1.52
CA MET A 456 -3.08 24.85 -2.03
C MET A 456 -3.37 26.10 -1.21
N VAL A 457 -3.43 25.96 0.12
CA VAL A 457 -3.68 27.09 1.03
C VAL A 457 -2.62 28.17 0.87
N LEU A 458 -1.34 27.78 0.78
CA LEU A 458 -0.24 28.71 0.55
C LEU A 458 -0.38 29.44 -0.80
N THR A 459 -0.77 28.74 -1.86
CA THR A 459 -0.90 29.30 -3.21
C THR A 459 -2.06 30.28 -3.31
N VAL A 460 -3.22 29.93 -2.72
CA VAL A 460 -4.39 30.81 -2.63
C VAL A 460 -4.08 32.03 -1.76
N GLY A 461 -3.44 31.82 -0.62
CA GLY A 461 -3.00 32.90 0.27
C GLY A 461 -2.01 33.85 -0.38
N LEU A 462 -1.07 33.33 -1.19
CA LEU A 462 -0.13 34.13 -1.96
C LEU A 462 -0.85 35.00 -2.99
N ALA A 463 -1.77 34.42 -3.77
CA ALA A 463 -2.57 35.16 -4.74
C ALA A 463 -3.38 36.27 -4.08
N TYR A 464 -4.06 35.95 -2.96
CA TYR A 464 -4.81 36.91 -2.17
C TYR A 464 -3.91 38.06 -1.71
N LYS A 465 -2.76 37.75 -1.10
CA LYS A 465 -1.82 38.74 -0.57
C LYS A 465 -1.26 39.67 -1.65
N ILE A 466 -0.93 39.14 -2.83
CA ILE A 466 -0.44 39.94 -3.96
C ILE A 466 -1.53 40.90 -4.46
N CYS A 467 -2.79 40.47 -4.45
CA CYS A 467 -3.92 41.31 -4.85
C CYS A 467 -4.24 42.42 -3.84
N THR A 468 -4.05 42.16 -2.54
CA THR A 468 -4.42 43.13 -1.49
C THR A 468 -3.32 44.13 -1.13
N HIS A 469 -2.04 43.81 -1.34
CA HIS A 469 -0.91 44.72 -1.07
C HIS A 469 -0.46 45.51 -2.33
N ALA A 470 -1.40 46.13 -3.03
CA ALA A 470 -1.10 47.13 -4.05
C ALA A 470 -0.98 48.52 -3.40
N ASP A 471 0.00 48.68 -2.53
CA ASP A 471 0.41 49.96 -1.95
C ASP A 471 1.66 50.51 -2.64
#